data_AF-R7ALH3-F1
#
_entry.id   AF-R7ALH3-F1
#
_cell.length_a   1.000
_cell.length_b   1.000
_cell.length_c   1.000
_cell.angle_alpha   90.00
_cell.angle_beta   90.00
_cell.angle_gamma   90.00
#
_symmetry.space_group_name_H-M   'P 1'
#
loop_
_entity.id
_entity.type
_entity.pdbx_description
1 polymer ?
#
loop_
_entity_poly.entity_id
_entity_poly.type
_entity_poly.pdbx_seq_one_letter_code
_entity_poly.pdbx_strand_id
1 'polypeptide(L)'
;MATFVGASQAGIPGALAATCGVVLPAFCIILLIAALLRNLLRYAAVQDFLSGIRPCIVALILATAVTMGLHTLFGFAKLGDGLHPDAKGICILALLVGVHALTKRLRKHAPSPILMILLSAGLGICFYDFPC
;
A
#
# COMPACT_ATOMS: atom_id res chain seq x y z
N MET A 1 11.56 -4.05 -2.22
CA MET A 1 12.13 -5.42 -2.10
C MET A 1 13.19 -5.70 -3.16
N ALA A 2 12.90 -5.67 -4.47
CA ALA A 2 13.91 -5.93 -5.51
C ALA A 2 15.17 -5.04 -5.41
N THR A 3 14.99 -3.72 -5.25
CA THR A 3 16.10 -2.76 -5.07
C THR A 3 16.93 -3.03 -3.81
N PHE A 4 16.26 -3.39 -2.71
CA PHE A 4 16.91 -3.65 -1.42
C PHE A 4 17.72 -4.95 -1.45
N VAL A 5 17.16 -6.01 -2.02
CA VAL A 5 17.86 -7.29 -2.21
C VAL A 5 19.06 -7.10 -3.14
N GLY A 6 18.89 -6.35 -4.25
CA GLY A 6 20.00 -6.02 -5.15
C GLY A 6 21.10 -5.19 -4.48
N ALA A 7 20.71 -4.19 -3.67
CA ALA A 7 21.64 -3.38 -2.89
C ALA A 7 22.43 -4.21 -1.87
N SER A 8 21.77 -5.16 -1.21
CA SER A 8 22.41 -6.01 -0.20
C SER A 8 23.42 -6.98 -0.80
N GLN A 9 23.22 -7.44 -2.04
CA GLN A 9 24.09 -8.46 -2.66
C GLN A 9 25.30 -7.87 -3.38
N ALA A 10 25.16 -6.72 -4.05
CA ALA A 10 26.24 -6.13 -4.85
C ALA A 10 26.30 -4.60 -4.77
N GLY A 11 25.74 -4.01 -3.71
CA GLY A 11 25.73 -2.56 -3.51
C GLY A 11 24.93 -1.82 -4.57
N ILE A 12 25.33 -0.58 -4.87
CA ILE A 12 24.67 0.30 -5.84
C ILE A 12 24.49 -0.35 -7.24
N PRO A 13 25.49 -1.00 -7.86
CA PRO A 13 25.29 -1.63 -9.17
C PRO A 13 24.31 -2.82 -9.11
N GLY A 14 24.28 -3.55 -7.99
CA GLY A 14 23.31 -4.62 -7.76
C GLY A 14 21.87 -4.12 -7.65
N ALA A 15 21.66 -2.97 -7.00
CA ALA A 15 20.35 -2.34 -6.90
C ALA A 15 19.79 -1.91 -8.27
N LEU A 16 20.65 -1.33 -9.11
CA LEU A 16 20.31 -0.93 -10.49
C LEU A 16 20.04 -2.14 -11.38
N ALA A 17 20.89 -3.17 -11.33
CA ALA A 17 20.68 -4.40 -12.10
C ALA A 17 19.39 -5.12 -11.69
N ALA A 18 19.10 -5.22 -10.38
CA ALA A 18 17.89 -5.88 -9.87
C ALA A 18 16.60 -5.12 -10.25
N THR A 19 16.62 -3.78 -10.22
CA THR A 19 15.47 -2.97 -10.65
C THR A 19 15.25 -3.07 -12.15
N CYS A 20 16.30 -2.93 -12.97
CA CYS A 20 16.20 -3.11 -14.41
C CYS A 20 15.71 -4.52 -14.77
N GLY A 21 16.22 -5.56 -14.09
CA GLY A 21 15.84 -6.95 -14.34
C GLY A 21 14.38 -7.28 -14.04
N VAL A 22 13.76 -6.62 -13.06
CA VAL A 22 12.32 -6.80 -12.74
C VAL A 22 11.43 -5.91 -13.60
N VAL A 23 11.89 -4.70 -13.94
CA VAL A 23 11.10 -3.73 -14.71
C VAL A 23 11.05 -4.08 -16.20
N LEU A 24 12.16 -4.52 -16.81
CA LEU A 24 12.19 -4.89 -18.24
C LEU A 24 11.11 -5.94 -18.63
N PRO A 25 10.99 -7.08 -17.93
CA PRO A 25 10.00 -8.10 -18.30
C PRO A 25 8.58 -7.60 -18.09
N ALA A 26 8.32 -6.85 -17.00
CA ALA A 26 7.00 -6.25 -16.77
C ALA A 26 6.64 -5.26 -17.89
N PHE A 27 7.60 -4.46 -18.35
CA PHE A 27 7.39 -3.50 -19.43
C PHE A 27 7.06 -4.18 -20.76
N CYS A 28 7.80 -5.25 -21.12
CA CYS A 28 7.51 -6.05 -22.30
C CYS A 28 6.09 -6.65 -22.27
N ILE A 29 5.68 -7.21 -21.13
CA ILE A 29 4.35 -7.80 -20.95
C ILE A 29 3.25 -6.72 -21.08
N ILE A 30 3.43 -5.56 -20.44
CA ILE A 30 2.46 -4.46 -20.51
C ILE A 30 2.33 -3.93 -21.95
N LEU A 31 3.43 -3.76 -22.68
CA LEU A 31 3.40 -3.33 -24.08
C LEU A 31 2.67 -4.34 -24.98
N LEU A 32 2.94 -5.64 -24.78
CA LEU A 32 2.28 -6.71 -25.51
C LEU A 32 0.76 -6.71 -25.25
N ILE A 33 0.36 -6.62 -23.98
CA ILE A 33 -1.05 -6.52 -23.58
C ILE A 33 -1.67 -5.25 -24.14
N ALA A 34 -0.99 -4.11 -24.10
CA ALA A 34 -1.51 -2.84 -24.62
C ALA A 34 -1.72 -2.90 -26.14
N ALA A 35 -0.80 -3.51 -26.88
CA ALA A 35 -0.94 -3.72 -28.32
C ALA A 35 -2.15 -4.60 -28.64
N LEU A 36 -2.34 -5.69 -27.89
CA LEU A 36 -3.52 -6.55 -28.02
C LEU A 36 -4.79 -5.78 -27.66
N LEU A 37 -4.84 -5.15 -26.49
CA LEU A 37 -5.98 -4.39 -25.99
C LEU A 37 -6.41 -3.26 -26.94
N ARG A 38 -5.49 -2.59 -27.66
CA ARG A 38 -5.87 -1.58 -28.66
C ARG A 38 -6.79 -2.14 -29.75
N ASN A 39 -6.57 -3.38 -30.18
CA ASN A 39 -7.43 -4.04 -31.16
C ASN A 39 -8.77 -4.48 -30.54
N LEU A 40 -8.76 -4.86 -29.27
CA LEU A 40 -9.92 -5.36 -28.52
C LEU A 40 -10.80 -4.22 -27.97
N LEU A 41 -10.25 -3.01 -27.76
CA LEU A 41 -10.98 -1.81 -27.31
C LEU A 41 -12.02 -1.32 -28.33
N ARG A 42 -11.99 -1.80 -29.58
CA ARG A 42 -13.07 -1.57 -30.56
C ARG A 42 -14.40 -2.20 -30.13
N TYR A 43 -14.39 -3.16 -29.21
CA TYR A 43 -15.58 -3.81 -28.68
C TYR A 43 -16.03 -3.15 -27.38
N ALA A 44 -17.31 -2.73 -27.32
CA ALA A 44 -17.90 -2.06 -26.15
C ALA A 44 -17.69 -2.83 -24.83
N ALA A 45 -17.71 -4.18 -24.89
CA ALA A 45 -17.49 -5.03 -23.72
C ALA A 45 -16.14 -4.82 -23.02
N VAL A 46 -15.08 -4.47 -23.76
CA VAL A 46 -13.73 -4.30 -23.18
C VAL A 46 -13.59 -2.95 -22.49
N GLN A 47 -14.32 -1.93 -22.98
CA GLN A 47 -14.39 -0.62 -22.36
C GLN A 47 -15.10 -0.68 -20.99
N ASP A 48 -16.18 -1.47 -20.90
CA ASP A 48 -16.89 -1.69 -19.62
C ASP A 48 -16.01 -2.43 -18.61
N PHE A 49 -15.24 -3.44 -19.04
CA PHE A 49 -14.31 -4.14 -18.18
C PHE A 49 -13.20 -3.22 -17.62
N LEU A 50 -12.61 -2.37 -18.46
CA LEU A 50 -11.62 -1.37 -18.01
C LEU A 50 -12.22 -0.37 -17.02
N SER A 51 -13.50 -0.01 -17.17
CA SER A 51 -14.20 0.84 -16.21
C SER A 51 -14.28 0.18 -14.83
N GLY A 52 -14.48 -1.15 -14.79
CA GLY A 52 -14.48 -1.95 -13.56
C GLY A 52 -13.10 -2.11 -12.90
N ILE A 53 -12.00 -1.98 -13.65
CA ILE A 53 -10.66 -2.15 -13.08
C ILE A 53 -10.30 -1.06 -12.06
N ARG A 54 -10.74 0.19 -12.33
CA ARG A 54 -10.47 1.34 -11.44
C ARG A 54 -11.03 1.14 -10.02
N PRO A 55 -12.32 0.85 -9.81
CA PRO A 55 -12.85 0.58 -8.48
C PRO A 55 -12.27 -0.69 -7.86
N CYS A 56 -11.91 -1.70 -8.68
CA CYS A 56 -11.29 -2.93 -8.18
C CYS A 56 -9.91 -2.67 -7.55
N ILE A 57 -9.09 -1.82 -8.16
CA ILE A 57 -7.78 -1.42 -7.60
C ILE A 57 -7.96 -0.69 -6.27
N VAL A 58 -8.95 0.20 -6.17
CA VAL A 58 -9.25 0.91 -4.91
C VAL A 58 -9.68 -0.08 -3.81
N ALA A 59 -10.53 -1.05 -4.15
CA ALA A 59 -10.96 -2.09 -3.22
C ALA A 59 -9.77 -2.96 -2.74
N LEU A 60 -8.86 -3.32 -3.64
CA LEU A 60 -7.67 -4.09 -3.32
C LEU A 60 -6.75 -3.34 -2.35
N ILE A 61 -6.48 -2.06 -2.62
CA ILE A 61 -5.67 -1.20 -1.73
C ILE A 61 -6.32 -1.11 -0.34
N LEU A 62 -7.65 -0.89 -0.30
CA LEU A 62 -8.40 -0.81 0.95
C LEU A 62 -8.33 -2.14 1.72
N ALA A 63 -8.48 -3.28 1.04
CA ALA A 63 -8.40 -4.60 1.63
C ALA A 63 -7.00 -4.87 2.22
N THR A 64 -5.93 -4.49 1.52
CA THR A 64 -4.56 -4.60 2.04
C THR A 64 -4.37 -3.73 3.28
N ALA A 65 -4.85 -2.48 3.26
CA ALA A 65 -4.76 -1.58 4.40
C ALA A 65 -5.50 -2.12 5.64
N VAL A 66 -6.72 -2.63 5.47
CA VAL A 66 -7.49 -3.22 6.57
C VAL A 66 -6.83 -4.50 7.08
N THR A 67 -6.38 -5.38 6.19
CA THR A 67 -5.76 -6.66 6.58
C THR A 67 -4.46 -6.43 7.35
N MET A 68 -3.57 -5.55 6.86
CA MET A 68 -2.34 -5.22 7.57
C MET A 68 -2.62 -4.50 8.89
N GLY A 69 -3.55 -3.55 8.90
CA GLY A 69 -3.96 -2.86 10.14
C GLY A 69 -4.51 -3.82 11.18
N LEU A 70 -5.39 -4.75 10.78
CA LEU A 70 -5.97 -5.74 11.68
C LEU A 70 -4.91 -6.69 12.23
N HIS A 71 -3.96 -7.13 11.40
CA HIS A 71 -2.87 -8.00 11.83
C HIS A 71 -1.94 -7.33 12.85
N THR A 72 -1.66 -6.03 12.69
CA THR A 72 -0.89 -5.25 13.67
C THR A 72 -1.66 -5.04 14.97
N LEU A 73 -2.99 -4.96 14.92
CA LEU A 73 -3.85 -4.65 16.07
C LEU A 73 -4.31 -5.88 16.86
N PHE A 74 -4.60 -6.99 16.20
CA PHE A 74 -4.97 -8.27 16.80
C PHE A 74 -3.77 -9.17 17.06
N GLY A 75 -2.58 -8.58 17.22
CA GLY A 75 -1.32 -9.28 17.42
C GLY A 75 -1.34 -10.24 18.61
N PHE A 76 -1.84 -11.46 18.39
CA PHE A 76 -1.57 -12.64 19.23
C PHE A 76 -0.16 -13.15 18.93
N ALA A 77 0.82 -12.26 19.08
CA ALA A 77 2.23 -12.56 18.91
C ALA A 77 2.88 -12.79 20.27
N LYS A 78 2.38 -13.78 21.03
CA LYS A 78 3.11 -14.62 22.01
C LYS A 78 2.13 -15.40 22.91
N LEU A 79 1.95 -16.66 22.58
CA LEU A 79 1.42 -17.68 23.47
C LEU A 79 2.55 -18.12 24.40
N GLY A 80 2.79 -17.35 25.47
CA GLY A 80 3.76 -17.78 26.50
C GLY A 80 4.48 -16.72 27.36
N ASP A 81 4.19 -15.42 27.31
CA ASP A 81 4.80 -14.48 28.26
C ASP A 81 3.83 -13.38 28.67
N GLY A 82 3.91 -12.99 29.95
CA GLY A 82 2.87 -12.30 30.71
C GLY A 82 2.22 -11.08 30.06
N LEU A 83 0.99 -10.81 30.51
CA LEU A 83 0.15 -9.66 30.15
C LEU A 83 0.89 -8.32 30.36
N HIS A 84 1.56 -7.85 29.33
CA HIS A 84 1.73 -6.43 29.07
C HIS A 84 0.73 -6.06 27.96
N PRO A 85 -0.46 -5.55 28.30
CA PRO A 85 -1.35 -5.00 27.29
C PRO A 85 -0.61 -3.82 26.64
N ASP A 86 -0.23 -3.99 25.37
CA ASP A 86 0.46 -2.98 24.57
C ASP A 86 -0.49 -1.79 24.36
N ALA A 87 -0.51 -0.88 25.34
CA ALA A 87 -1.29 0.35 25.34
C ALA A 87 -1.02 1.21 24.10
N LYS A 88 0.15 1.02 23.48
CA LYS A 88 0.57 1.62 22.22
C LYS A 88 -0.32 1.19 21.05
N GLY A 89 -0.66 -0.11 20.94
CA GLY A 89 -1.55 -0.63 19.90
C GLY A 89 -2.99 -0.13 20.03
N ILE A 90 -3.50 -0.04 21.26
CA ILE A 90 -4.84 0.50 21.56
C ILE A 90 -4.89 2.02 21.30
N CYS A 91 -3.85 2.78 21.65
CA CYS A 91 -3.74 4.20 21.32
C CYS A 91 -3.66 4.44 19.80
N ILE A 92 -2.90 3.63 19.07
CA ILE A 92 -2.82 3.70 17.60
C ILE A 92 -4.18 3.36 16.97
N LEU A 93 -4.90 2.36 17.49
CA LEU A 93 -6.26 1.99 17.04
C LEU A 93 -7.26 3.11 17.32
N ALA A 94 -7.23 3.73 18.50
CA ALA A 94 -8.08 4.86 18.85
C ALA A 94 -7.79 6.10 17.98
N LEU A 95 -6.51 6.34 17.66
CA LEU A 95 -6.11 7.42 16.75
C LEU A 95 -6.51 7.11 15.31
N LEU A 96 -6.42 5.86 14.86
CA LEU A 96 -6.83 5.43 13.52
C LEU A 96 -8.36 5.46 13.33
N VAL A 97 -9.12 5.01 14.34
CA VAL A 97 -10.59 5.11 14.38
C VAL A 97 -11.03 6.57 14.48
N GLY A 98 -10.30 7.38 15.27
CA GLY A 98 -10.46 8.83 15.33
C GLY A 98 -10.24 9.48 13.97
N VAL A 99 -9.16 9.11 13.26
CA VAL A 99 -8.87 9.58 11.89
C VAL A 99 -9.96 9.13 10.91
N HIS A 100 -10.42 7.88 10.95
CA HIS A 100 -11.48 7.39 10.06
C HIS A 100 -12.83 8.08 10.33
N ALA A 101 -13.16 8.36 11.60
CA ALA A 101 -14.32 9.14 12.01
C ALA A 101 -14.18 10.63 11.61
N LEU A 102 -12.95 11.17 11.64
CA LEU A 102 -12.61 12.52 11.19
C LEU A 102 -12.72 12.65 9.66
N THR A 103 -12.29 11.64 8.88
CA THR A 103 -12.48 11.59 7.42
C THR A 103 -13.96 11.52 7.06
N LYS A 104 -14.77 10.82 7.87
CA LYS A 104 -16.22 10.75 7.71
C LYS A 104 -16.91 12.08 8.06
N ARG A 105 -16.34 12.87 8.99
CA ARG A 105 -16.82 14.22 9.37
C ARG A 105 -16.32 15.36 8.46
N LEU A 106 -15.18 15.21 7.79
CA LEU A 106 -14.62 16.16 6.81
C LEU A 106 -14.97 15.83 5.35
N ARG A 107 -15.97 14.97 5.16
CA ARG A 107 -16.51 14.55 3.87
C ARG A 107 -17.27 15.68 3.16
N LYS A 108 -16.58 16.76 2.77
CA LYS A 108 -17.03 17.70 1.73
C LYS A 108 -15.95 18.20 0.76
N HIS A 109 -14.65 18.04 1.01
CA HIS A 109 -13.63 18.36 0.01
C HIS A 109 -12.68 17.20 -0.19
N ALA A 110 -12.63 16.69 -1.42
CA ALA A 110 -11.80 15.56 -1.85
C ALA A 110 -10.31 15.82 -1.54
N PRO A 111 -9.73 15.22 -0.50
CA PRO A 111 -8.30 15.29 -0.29
C PRO A 111 -7.67 14.23 -1.19
N SER A 112 -6.80 14.66 -2.09
CA SER A 112 -6.05 13.77 -2.97
C SER A 112 -5.32 12.69 -2.16
N PRO A 113 -5.31 11.42 -2.60
CA PRO A 113 -4.62 10.30 -1.95
C PRO A 113 -3.15 10.58 -1.59
N ILE A 114 -2.50 11.47 -2.34
CA ILE A 114 -1.13 11.94 -2.10
C ILE A 114 -0.98 12.66 -0.76
N LEU A 115 -1.94 13.50 -0.37
CA LEU A 115 -1.92 14.21 0.91
C LEU A 115 -2.11 13.23 2.08
N MET A 116 -2.96 12.20 1.89
CA MET A 116 -3.13 11.14 2.89
C MET A 116 -1.85 10.34 3.10
N ILE A 117 -1.11 10.05 2.01
CA ILE A 117 0.18 9.37 2.09
C ILE A 117 1.21 10.25 2.81
N LEU A 118 1.31 11.53 2.47
CA LEU A 118 2.24 12.49 3.10
C LEU A 118 1.98 12.69 4.60
N LEU A 119 0.72 12.83 5.01
CA LEU A 119 0.35 12.94 6.43
C LEU A 119 0.65 11.66 7.20
N SER A 120 0.37 10.49 6.62
CA SER A 120 0.66 9.21 7.27
C SER A 120 2.17 8.98 7.44
N ALA A 121 2.98 9.35 6.45
CA ALA A 121 4.43 9.27 6.51
C ALA A 121 5.01 10.24 7.55
N GLY A 122 4.52 11.50 7.57
CA GLY A 122 4.98 12.50 8.53
C GLY A 122 4.65 12.13 9.98
N LEU A 123 3.42 11.67 10.25
CA LEU A 123 3.07 11.18 11.59
C LEU A 123 3.85 9.92 11.96
N GLY A 124 4.07 9.01 11.01
CA GLY A 124 4.84 7.78 11.21
C GLY A 124 6.29 8.06 11.62
N ILE A 125 6.97 8.98 10.93
CA ILE A 125 8.32 9.41 11.32
C ILE A 125 8.28 10.06 12.71
N CYS A 126 7.37 11.00 12.95
CA CYS A 126 7.33 11.71 14.23
C CYS A 126 7.02 10.81 15.44
N PHE A 127 6.26 9.72 15.26
CA PHE A 127 5.90 8.78 16.34
C PHE A 127 6.86 7.59 16.47
N TYR A 128 7.53 7.17 15.39
CA TYR A 128 8.41 6.00 15.37
C TYR A 128 9.91 6.35 15.45
N ASP A 129 10.28 7.63 15.31
CA ASP A 129 11.65 8.14 15.46
C ASP A 129 12.05 8.42 16.93
N PHE A 130 11.15 8.19 17.90
CA PHE A 130 11.49 8.26 19.34
C PHE A 130 11.59 6.85 19.97
N PRO A 131 12.61 6.62 20.82
CA PRO A 131 13.56 5.51 20.67
C PRO A 131 13.21 4.24 21.46
N CYS A 132 13.66 3.09 20.93
CA CYS A 132 14.50 2.06 21.57
C CYS A 132 14.48 0.76 20.74
#